data_AF-A0A4C2AD88-F1
#
_entry.id   AF-A0A4C2AD88-F1
#
_cell.length_a   1.000
_cell.length_b   1.000
_cell.length_c   1.000
_cell.angle_alpha   90.00
_cell.angle_beta   90.00
_cell.angle_gamma   90.00
#
_symmetry.space_group_name_H-M   'P 1'
#
loop_
_entity.id
_entity.type
_entity.pdbx_description
1 polymer ?
#
loop_
_entity_poly.entity_id
_entity_poly.type
_entity_poly.pdbx_seq_one_letter_code
_entity_poly.pdbx_strand_id
1 'polypeptide(L)'
;MSTTGKRQRESPGEENPAAKARMEIRADVERADRSGQSSSKEELMNRAHESVKAISQMVAGPGSKLNKADINSIAAHGHEILAVVAALNLRLAEAELEVATSKLEAANARLEASRAAKRRLLDWMERRSLHPARMRPL
;
A
#
# COMPACT_ATOMS: atom_id res chain seq x y z
N MET A 1 63.33 -40.70 -19.73
CA MET A 1 62.78 -39.52 -20.43
C MET A 1 61.57 -39.02 -19.66
N SER A 2 61.59 -37.77 -19.25
CA SER A 2 60.54 -37.06 -18.50
C SER A 2 59.34 -36.73 -19.39
N THR A 3 58.11 -36.75 -18.83
CA THR A 3 57.23 -35.56 -18.64
C THR A 3 55.72 -35.87 -18.59
N THR A 4 55.15 -35.34 -17.52
CA THR A 4 53.81 -34.88 -17.16
C THR A 4 52.93 -34.33 -18.32
N GLY A 5 51.64 -34.69 -18.36
CA GLY A 5 50.61 -34.07 -19.22
C GLY A 5 49.27 -33.88 -18.50
N LYS A 6 49.10 -32.76 -17.78
CA LYS A 6 48.22 -31.60 -18.09
C LYS A 6 46.72 -31.77 -17.73
N ARG A 7 46.37 -31.28 -16.53
CA ARG A 7 45.03 -30.80 -16.14
C ARG A 7 44.58 -29.72 -17.12
N GLN A 8 43.37 -29.86 -17.65
CA GLN A 8 42.72 -28.83 -18.44
C GLN A 8 42.18 -27.76 -17.48
N ARG A 9 42.69 -26.55 -17.68
CA ARG A 9 42.50 -25.34 -16.87
C ARG A 9 41.18 -24.70 -17.29
N GLU A 10 40.20 -24.65 -16.40
CA GLU A 10 39.04 -23.77 -16.58
C GLU A 10 39.54 -22.32 -16.57
N SER A 11 39.30 -21.60 -17.66
CA SER A 11 39.63 -20.19 -17.80
C SER A 11 38.48 -19.36 -17.19
N PRO A 12 38.73 -18.51 -16.19
CA PRO A 12 37.71 -17.62 -15.64
C PRO A 12 37.74 -16.31 -16.45
N GLY A 13 36.72 -16.05 -17.27
CA GLY A 13 36.64 -14.76 -17.94
C GLY A 13 35.85 -14.70 -19.23
N GLU A 14 34.60 -15.17 -19.24
CA GLU A 14 33.60 -14.62 -20.14
C GLU A 14 32.38 -14.24 -19.30
N GLU A 15 32.37 -12.98 -18.82
CA GLU A 15 31.17 -12.39 -18.25
C GLU A 15 30.09 -12.35 -19.34
N ASN A 16 29.15 -13.28 -19.25
CA ASN A 16 27.98 -13.32 -20.12
C ASN A 16 27.22 -11.99 -19.99
N PRO A 17 27.12 -11.15 -21.05
CA PRO A 17 26.42 -9.88 -20.98
C PRO A 17 24.93 -10.04 -20.65
N ALA A 18 24.34 -11.20 -20.93
CA ALA A 18 22.97 -11.52 -20.53
C ALA A 18 22.85 -11.78 -19.01
N ALA A 19 23.89 -12.29 -18.36
CA ALA A 19 23.91 -12.44 -16.89
C ALA A 19 24.03 -11.08 -16.21
N LYS A 20 24.82 -10.17 -16.78
CA LYS A 20 24.97 -8.78 -16.32
C LYS A 20 23.66 -8.01 -16.46
N ALA A 21 22.99 -8.09 -17.62
CA ALA A 21 21.68 -7.49 -17.85
C ALA A 21 20.59 -8.06 -16.94
N ARG A 22 20.60 -9.37 -16.66
CA ARG A 22 19.65 -10.00 -15.71
C ARG A 22 19.87 -9.53 -14.27
N MET A 23 21.11 -9.32 -13.86
CA MET A 23 21.42 -8.78 -12.53
C MET A 23 21.08 -7.30 -12.41
N GLU A 24 21.26 -6.52 -13.48
CA GLU A 24 20.90 -5.09 -13.52
C GLU A 24 19.38 -4.90 -13.46
N ILE A 25 18.61 -5.68 -14.23
CA ILE A 25 17.14 -5.69 -14.15
C ILE A 25 16.66 -6.09 -12.74
N ARG A 26 17.29 -7.10 -12.12
CA ARG A 26 16.94 -7.52 -10.75
C ARG A 26 17.29 -6.47 -9.71
N ALA A 27 18.42 -5.78 -9.88
CA ALA A 27 18.83 -4.69 -9.01
C ALA A 27 17.90 -3.48 -9.12
N ASP A 28 17.36 -3.18 -10.30
CA ASP A 28 16.41 -2.10 -10.49
C ASP A 28 15.02 -2.42 -9.92
N VAL A 29 14.59 -3.68 -10.01
CA VAL A 29 13.37 -4.17 -9.34
C VAL A 29 13.52 -4.12 -7.81
N GLU A 30 14.66 -4.54 -7.25
CA GLU A 30 14.93 -4.49 -5.81
C GLU A 30 15.18 -3.06 -5.27
N ARG A 31 15.61 -2.12 -6.13
CA ARG A 31 15.78 -0.71 -5.79
C ARG A 31 14.44 0.04 -5.84
N ALA A 32 13.54 -0.33 -6.75
CA ALA A 32 12.15 0.13 -6.75
C ALA A 32 11.41 -0.30 -5.47
N ASP A 33 11.62 -1.54 -5.02
CA ASP A 33 10.98 -2.11 -3.82
C ASP A 33 11.35 -1.35 -2.53
N ARG A 34 12.59 -0.87 -2.41
CA ARG A 34 13.05 -0.06 -1.26
C ARG A 34 12.60 1.40 -1.30
N SER A 35 12.23 1.92 -2.47
CA SER A 35 11.72 3.28 -2.64
C SER A 35 10.22 3.42 -2.35
N GLY A 36 9.48 2.31 -2.24
CA GLY A 36 8.04 2.29 -1.99
C GLY A 36 7.65 2.46 -0.52
N GLN A 37 8.62 2.52 0.39
CA GLN A 37 8.38 2.37 1.83
C GLN A 37 7.82 3.62 2.52
N SER A 38 7.66 4.74 1.81
CA SER A 38 7.03 5.96 2.34
C SER A 38 6.39 6.85 1.26
N SER A 39 6.03 6.32 0.10
CA SER A 39 5.42 7.14 -0.95
C SER A 39 3.99 7.50 -0.57
N SER A 40 3.63 8.78 -0.72
CA SER A 40 2.25 9.22 -0.54
C SER A 40 1.34 8.47 -1.50
N LYS A 41 0.08 8.25 -1.10
CA LYS A 41 -0.97 7.69 -1.94
C LYS A 41 -1.03 8.37 -3.32
N GLU A 42 -0.92 9.69 -3.35
CA GLU A 42 -0.91 10.48 -4.57
C GLU A 42 0.30 10.16 -5.47
N GLU A 43 1.48 9.99 -4.87
CA GLU A 43 2.70 9.64 -5.61
C GLU A 43 2.60 8.26 -6.25
N LEU A 44 2.00 7.29 -5.55
CA LEU A 44 1.77 5.94 -6.10
C LEU A 44 0.78 5.97 -7.27
N MET A 45 -0.30 6.75 -7.15
CA MET A 45 -1.27 6.94 -8.23
C MET A 45 -0.64 7.59 -9.46
N ASN A 46 0.14 8.65 -9.26
CA ASN A 46 0.85 9.35 -10.33
C ASN A 46 1.87 8.42 -11.00
N ARG A 47 2.63 7.65 -10.22
CA ARG A 47 3.61 6.68 -10.74
C ARG A 47 2.95 5.58 -11.56
N ALA A 48 1.77 5.09 -11.16
CA ALA A 48 1.01 4.11 -11.93
C ALA A 48 0.57 4.70 -13.29
N HIS A 49 0.05 5.92 -13.28
CA HIS A 49 -0.34 6.64 -14.50
C HIS A 49 0.85 6.87 -15.44
N GLU A 50 1.97 7.38 -14.90
CA GLU A 50 3.20 7.62 -15.66
C GLU A 50 3.78 6.33 -16.25
N SER A 51 3.73 5.23 -15.50
CA SER A 51 4.21 3.92 -15.97
C SER A 51 3.37 3.40 -17.14
N VAL A 52 2.02 3.45 -17.03
CA VAL A 52 1.12 3.04 -18.13
C VAL A 52 1.33 3.94 -19.36
N LYS A 53 1.53 5.24 -19.16
CA LYS A 53 1.85 6.19 -20.22
C LYS A 53 3.18 5.87 -20.90
N ALA A 54 4.22 5.60 -20.13
CA ALA A 54 5.54 5.23 -20.64
C ALA A 54 5.49 3.94 -21.46
N ILE A 55 4.81 2.90 -20.95
CA ILE A 55 4.59 1.64 -21.69
C ILE A 55 3.88 1.93 -23.01
N SER A 56 2.79 2.71 -22.98
CA SER A 56 2.01 3.05 -24.17
C SER A 56 2.87 3.76 -25.23
N GLN A 57 3.75 4.68 -24.81
CA GLN A 57 4.69 5.37 -25.70
C GLN A 57 5.76 4.44 -26.28
N MET A 58 6.27 3.50 -25.50
CA MET A 58 7.25 2.52 -25.97
C MET A 58 6.66 1.59 -27.03
N VAL A 59 5.43 1.10 -26.81
CA VAL A 59 4.79 0.12 -27.71
C VAL A 59 4.22 0.76 -28.98
N ALA A 60 3.81 2.03 -28.92
CA ALA A 60 3.33 2.79 -30.08
C ALA A 60 4.45 3.63 -30.75
N GLY A 61 5.66 3.61 -30.20
CA GLY A 61 6.77 4.44 -30.64
C GLY A 61 7.40 3.99 -31.96
N PRO A 62 8.09 4.90 -32.67
CA PRO A 62 8.86 4.56 -33.87
C PRO A 62 9.97 3.57 -33.49
N GLY A 63 9.95 2.39 -34.11
CA GLY A 63 10.84 1.26 -33.79
C GLY A 63 10.16 0.10 -33.08
N SER A 64 8.91 0.28 -32.64
CA SER A 64 8.08 -0.84 -32.19
C SER A 64 7.83 -1.82 -33.35
N LYS A 65 8.03 -3.11 -33.07
CA LYS A 65 7.75 -4.22 -34.01
C LYS A 65 6.36 -4.82 -33.77
N LEU A 66 5.58 -4.25 -32.86
CA LEU A 66 4.25 -4.73 -32.53
C LEU A 66 3.26 -4.36 -33.63
N ASN A 67 2.34 -5.27 -33.92
CA ASN A 67 1.29 -4.98 -34.87
C ASN A 67 0.18 -4.13 -34.20
N LYS A 68 -0.77 -3.63 -35.00
CA LYS A 68 -1.86 -2.77 -34.50
C LYS A 68 -2.76 -3.47 -33.48
N ALA A 69 -3.01 -4.77 -33.63
CA ALA A 69 -3.85 -5.53 -32.70
C ALA A 69 -3.17 -5.65 -31.33
N ASP A 70 -1.87 -5.94 -31.32
CA ASP A 70 -1.07 -6.02 -30.09
C ASP A 70 -1.04 -4.66 -29.37
N ILE A 71 -0.80 -3.57 -30.10
CA ILE A 71 -0.80 -2.21 -29.54
C ILE A 71 -2.15 -1.88 -28.90
N ASN A 72 -3.26 -2.19 -29.58
CA ASN A 72 -4.60 -1.96 -29.04
C ASN A 72 -4.87 -2.83 -27.80
N SER A 73 -4.43 -4.08 -27.78
CA SER A 73 -4.57 -4.97 -26.62
C SER A 73 -3.81 -4.44 -25.41
N ILE A 74 -2.58 -3.95 -25.62
CA ILE A 74 -1.77 -3.36 -24.55
C ILE A 74 -2.42 -2.07 -24.02
N ALA A 75 -2.95 -1.23 -24.91
CA ALA A 75 -3.68 -0.02 -24.50
C ALA A 75 -4.93 -0.37 -23.66
N ALA A 76 -5.69 -1.39 -24.07
CA ALA A 76 -6.84 -1.87 -23.30
C ALA A 76 -6.43 -2.34 -21.89
N HIS A 77 -5.37 -3.15 -21.76
CA HIS A 77 -4.85 -3.54 -20.45
C HIS A 77 -4.32 -2.36 -19.63
N GLY A 78 -3.71 -1.36 -20.28
CA GLY A 78 -3.31 -0.12 -19.61
C GLY A 78 -4.50 0.59 -18.97
N HIS A 79 -5.63 0.69 -19.69
CA HIS A 79 -6.88 1.23 -19.15
C HIS A 79 -7.44 0.39 -18.01
N GLU A 80 -7.44 -0.94 -18.14
CA GLU A 80 -7.89 -1.85 -17.06
C GLU A 80 -7.05 -1.69 -15.79
N ILE A 81 -5.72 -1.58 -15.91
CA ILE A 81 -4.83 -1.34 -14.78
C ILE A 81 -5.21 -0.04 -14.07
N LEU A 82 -5.40 1.05 -14.82
CA LEU A 82 -5.79 2.34 -14.23
C LEU A 82 -7.19 2.27 -13.59
N ALA A 83 -8.12 1.52 -14.17
CA ALA A 83 -9.44 1.31 -13.60
C ALA A 83 -9.38 0.53 -12.27
N VAL A 84 -8.57 -0.53 -12.19
CA VAL A 84 -8.33 -1.27 -10.95
C VAL A 84 -7.70 -0.37 -9.89
N VAL A 85 -6.69 0.42 -10.25
CA VAL A 85 -6.05 1.38 -9.34
C VAL A 85 -7.06 2.40 -8.81
N ALA A 86 -7.93 2.94 -9.68
CA ALA A 86 -8.99 3.86 -9.27
C ALA A 86 -10.02 3.21 -8.33
N ALA A 87 -10.41 1.96 -8.60
CA ALA A 87 -11.34 1.21 -7.75
C ALA A 87 -10.75 0.94 -6.36
N LEU A 88 -9.46 0.56 -6.29
CA LEU A 88 -8.76 0.38 -5.02
C LEU A 88 -8.64 1.68 -4.24
N ASN A 89 -8.34 2.79 -4.93
CA ASN A 89 -8.29 4.13 -4.34
C ASN A 89 -9.63 4.53 -3.68
N LEU A 90 -10.74 4.27 -4.37
CA LEU A 90 -12.09 4.54 -3.87
C LEU A 90 -12.41 3.67 -2.65
N ARG A 91 -12.15 2.36 -2.72
CA ARG A 91 -12.37 1.43 -1.58
C ARG A 91 -11.53 1.78 -0.36
N LEU A 92 -10.31 2.27 -0.58
CA LEU A 92 -9.47 2.76 0.51
C LEU A 92 -10.09 4.00 1.18
N ALA A 93 -10.58 4.95 0.38
CA ALA A 93 -11.24 6.15 0.91
C ALA A 93 -12.52 5.81 1.69
N GLU A 94 -13.31 4.84 1.21
CA GLU A 94 -14.48 4.32 1.92
C GLU A 94 -14.11 3.70 3.28
N ALA A 95 -13.06 2.87 3.32
CA ALA A 95 -12.58 2.27 4.55
C ALA A 95 -12.02 3.31 5.54
N GLU A 96 -11.29 4.32 5.05
CA GLU A 96 -10.79 5.43 5.87
C GLU A 96 -11.95 6.21 6.50
N LEU A 97 -13.03 6.44 5.73
CA LEU A 97 -14.23 7.09 6.21
C LEU A 97 -14.94 6.25 7.28
N GLU A 98 -15.11 4.94 7.06
CA GLU A 98 -15.74 4.02 8.02
C GLU A 98 -14.97 3.94 9.35
N VAL A 99 -13.64 3.98 9.29
CA VAL A 99 -12.81 4.06 10.50
C VAL A 99 -13.00 5.39 11.21
N ALA A 100 -13.09 6.50 10.48
CA ALA A 100 -13.31 7.82 11.06
C ALA A 100 -14.69 7.94 11.72
N THR A 101 -15.74 7.42 11.08
CA THR A 101 -17.11 7.40 11.65
C THR A 101 -17.16 6.54 12.90
N SER A 102 -16.58 5.34 12.88
CA SER A 102 -16.51 4.45 14.05
C SER A 102 -15.77 5.10 15.23
N LYS A 103 -14.67 5.81 14.96
CA LYS A 103 -13.93 6.56 15.99
C LYS A 103 -14.76 7.70 16.58
N LEU A 104 -15.51 8.42 15.75
CA LEU A 104 -16.39 9.50 16.19
C LEU A 104 -17.53 8.97 17.05
N GLU A 105 -18.17 7.88 16.62
CA GLU A 105 -19.25 7.22 17.38
C GLU A 105 -18.74 6.72 18.74
N ALA A 106 -17.57 6.09 18.79
CA ALA A 106 -16.95 5.66 20.03
C ALA A 106 -16.63 6.84 20.97
N ALA A 107 -16.15 7.97 20.45
CA ALA A 107 -15.91 9.17 21.24
C ALA A 107 -17.21 9.76 21.79
N ASN A 108 -18.27 9.80 20.99
CA ASN A 108 -19.59 10.27 21.40
C ASN A 108 -20.19 9.38 22.49
N ALA A 109 -20.11 8.06 22.33
CA ALA A 109 -20.59 7.11 23.34
C ALA A 109 -19.86 7.29 24.68
N ARG A 110 -18.55 7.52 24.67
CA ARG A 110 -17.75 7.82 25.88
C ARG A 110 -18.20 9.11 26.54
N LEU A 111 -18.48 10.16 25.76
CA LEU A 111 -18.96 11.43 26.28
C LEU A 111 -20.34 11.29 26.93
N GLU A 112 -21.26 10.58 26.29
CA GLU A 112 -22.59 10.33 26.84
C GLU A 112 -22.57 9.46 28.10
N ALA A 113 -21.70 8.44 28.13
CA ALA A 113 -21.48 7.64 29.34
C ALA A 113 -20.98 8.50 30.51
N SER A 114 -20.03 9.40 30.25
CA SER A 114 -19.52 10.36 31.25
C SER A 114 -20.63 11.31 31.74
N ARG A 115 -21.43 11.87 30.83
CA ARG A 115 -22.59 12.72 31.17
C ARG A 115 -23.62 11.98 31.99
N ALA A 116 -23.94 10.73 31.62
CA ALA A 116 -24.88 9.89 32.34
C ALA A 116 -24.37 9.54 33.75
N ALA A 117 -23.08 9.21 33.89
CA ALA A 117 -22.45 8.96 35.19
C ALA A 117 -22.50 10.21 36.09
N LYS A 118 -22.21 11.39 35.54
CA LYS A 118 -22.33 12.66 36.28
C LYS A 118 -23.76 12.94 36.72
N ARG A 119 -24.75 12.75 35.86
CA ARG A 119 -26.19 12.88 36.22
C ARG A 119 -26.56 11.93 37.35
N ARG A 120 -26.21 10.66 37.24
CA ARG A 120 -26.47 9.66 38.29
C ARG A 120 -25.82 10.02 39.62
N LEU A 121 -24.60 10.55 39.60
CA LEU A 121 -23.92 11.02 40.80
C LEU A 121 -24.66 12.19 41.45
N LEU A 122 -25.09 13.17 40.66
CA LEU A 122 -25.86 14.32 41.16
C LEU A 122 -27.18 13.87 41.78
N ASP A 123 -27.95 13.01 41.11
CA ASP A 123 -29.20 12.48 41.66
C ASP A 123 -28.97 11.67 42.95
N TRP A 124 -27.85 10.95 43.05
CA TRP A 124 -27.49 10.21 44.26
C TRP A 124 -27.16 11.17 45.41
N MET A 125 -26.40 12.24 45.14
CA MET A 125 -26.07 13.26 46.13
C MET A 125 -27.34 13.98 46.62
N GLU A 126 -28.25 14.33 45.73
CA GLU A 126 -29.52 14.97 46.08
C GLU A 126 -30.37 14.06 46.98
N ARG A 127 -30.54 12.79 46.61
CA ARG A 127 -31.25 11.81 47.44
C ARG A 127 -30.62 11.61 48.81
N ARG A 128 -29.29 11.61 48.90
CA ARG A 128 -28.56 11.51 50.17
C ARG A 128 -28.76 12.74 51.06
N SER A 129 -28.77 13.93 50.48
CA SER A 129 -29.04 15.18 51.20
C SER A 129 -30.48 15.27 51.73
N LEU A 130 -31.45 14.71 51.00
CA LEU A 130 -32.86 14.72 51.40
C LEU A 130 -33.15 13.71 52.53
N HIS A 131 -32.46 12.58 52.65
CA HIS A 131 -32.73 11.51 53.63
C HIS A 131 -31.46 11.01 54.38
N PRO A 132 -30.85 11.82 55.26
CA PRO A 132 -29.61 11.45 55.95
C PRO A 132 -29.75 10.31 56.98
N ALA A 133 -30.97 10.01 57.46
CA ALA A 133 -31.20 9.06 58.55
C ALA A 133 -31.43 7.59 58.15
N ARG A 134 -31.67 7.27 56.87
CA ARG A 134 -32.06 5.92 56.41
C ARG A 134 -30.91 4.96 56.10
N MET A 135 -29.65 5.40 56.24
CA MET A 135 -28.46 4.60 55.89
C MET A 135 -27.43 4.64 57.02
N ARG A 136 -27.80 4.24 58.24
CA ARG A 136 -26.81 3.75 59.23
C ARG A 136 -26.73 2.24 59.09
N PRO A 137 -25.57 1.67 58.74
CA PRO A 137 -25.37 0.24 58.97
C PRO A 137 -25.40 0.00 60.48
N LEU A 138 -26.22 -0.97 60.92
CA LEU A 138 -26.12 -1.62 62.21
C LEU A 138 -24.87 -2.50 62.25
#